data_AF-X1H5R7-F1
#
_entry.id   AF-X1H5R7-F1
#
_cell.length_a   1.000
_cell.length_b   1.000
_cell.length_c   1.000
_cell.angle_alpha   90.00
_cell.angle_beta   90.00
_cell.angle_gamma   90.00
#
_symmetry.space_group_name_H-M   'P 1'
#
loop_
_entity.id
_entity.type
_entity.pdbx_description
1 polymer ?
#
loop_
_entity_poly.entity_id
_entity_poly.type
_entity_poly.pdbx_seq_one_letter_code
_entity_poly.pdbx_strand_id
1 'polypeptide(L)'
;MKTMSMFEEADIEVEVTKPDPMTTVRVGSRVAQIPLHKRRREACNKLMEILQQFEGKDIHIGSYDAGGRHYWVGNLKLPRLKLDWYPPAKYSKGYIPSVIVLWGSRSAQVRIFTNYLVAVREQEYQGYTLWLLDFRNGFWEHPIDSYYSHYACLTITRFKD
;
A
#
# COMPACT_ATOMS: atom_id res chain seq x y z
N MET A 1 -42.26 3.40 47.86
CA MET A 1 -40.83 3.60 47.55
C MET A 1 -40.38 2.42 46.71
N LYS A 2 -40.18 2.64 45.41
CA LYS A 2 -39.78 1.60 44.45
C LYS A 2 -38.30 1.84 44.13
N THR A 3 -37.48 0.84 44.38
CA THR A 3 -36.02 0.87 44.24
C THR A 3 -35.63 1.12 42.79
N MET A 4 -34.82 2.17 42.55
CA MET A 4 -34.23 2.48 41.25
C MET A 4 -33.22 1.38 40.88
N SER A 5 -33.45 0.75 39.73
CA SER A 5 -32.53 -0.21 39.11
C SER A 5 -31.35 0.56 38.48
N MET A 6 -30.13 0.32 38.96
CA MET A 6 -28.85 0.92 38.51
C MET A 6 -28.38 0.38 37.13
N PHE A 7 -29.29 0.14 36.18
CA PHE A 7 -28.95 -0.40 34.86
C PHE A 7 -29.74 0.25 33.72
N GLU A 8 -30.06 1.53 33.85
CA GLU A 8 -30.45 2.35 32.70
C GLU A 8 -29.24 3.19 32.28
N GLU A 9 -28.92 3.11 30.99
CA GLU A 9 -27.99 3.98 30.25
C GLU A 9 -26.49 3.77 30.51
N ALA A 10 -25.99 2.64 30.02
CA ALA A 10 -24.65 2.60 29.45
C ALA A 10 -24.71 1.77 28.16
N ASP A 11 -25.35 2.35 27.13
CA ASP A 11 -25.15 1.98 25.73
C ASP A 11 -23.70 2.31 25.35
N ILE A 12 -22.76 1.53 25.90
CA ILE A 12 -21.43 1.40 25.36
C ILE A 12 -21.63 0.50 24.15
N GLU A 13 -21.90 1.11 22.99
CA GLU A 13 -21.68 0.51 21.69
C GLU A 13 -20.21 0.07 21.63
N VAL A 14 -19.93 -1.13 22.13
CA VAL A 14 -18.69 -1.83 21.81
C VAL A 14 -18.79 -2.11 20.33
N GLU A 15 -18.16 -1.27 19.49
CA GLU A 15 -17.88 -1.59 18.09
C GLU A 15 -17.23 -2.97 18.06
N VAL A 16 -18.02 -4.02 17.85
CA VAL A 16 -17.52 -5.36 17.63
C VAL A 16 -16.82 -5.30 16.28
N THR A 17 -15.53 -4.98 16.31
CA THR A 17 -14.66 -4.89 15.14
C THR A 17 -14.76 -6.22 14.40
N LYS A 18 -15.48 -6.25 13.28
CA LYS A 18 -15.59 -7.45 12.45
C LYS A 18 -14.17 -7.96 12.17
N PRO A 19 -13.87 -9.25 12.40
CA PRO A 19 -12.53 -9.78 12.14
C PRO A 19 -12.16 -9.52 10.68
N ASP A 20 -10.95 -9.00 10.46
CA ASP A 20 -10.47 -8.66 9.12
C ASP A 20 -10.54 -9.91 8.21
N PRO A 21 -10.96 -9.76 6.94
CA PRO A 21 -11.05 -10.88 6.02
C PRO A 21 -9.66 -11.50 5.80
N MET A 22 -9.54 -12.78 6.14
CA MET A 22 -8.33 -13.56 5.93
C MET A 22 -8.30 -14.06 4.49
N THR A 23 -7.21 -13.77 3.77
CA THR A 23 -7.00 -14.31 2.42
C THR A 23 -6.22 -15.61 2.50
N THR A 24 -6.78 -16.66 1.89
CA THR A 24 -6.15 -17.97 1.82
C THR A 24 -5.19 -18.01 0.64
N VAL A 25 -3.92 -18.32 0.91
CA VAL A 25 -2.88 -18.51 -0.11
C VAL A 25 -2.39 -19.95 -0.04
N ARG A 26 -2.35 -20.64 -1.18
CA ARG A 26 -1.95 -22.04 -1.28
C ARG A 26 -0.63 -22.20 -2.05
N VAL A 27 0.26 -23.06 -1.53
CA VAL A 27 1.49 -23.52 -2.19
C VAL A 27 1.55 -25.03 -2.11
N GLY A 28 1.26 -25.72 -3.22
CA GLY A 28 1.14 -27.18 -3.22
C GLY A 28 0.11 -27.68 -2.20
N SER A 29 0.54 -28.41 -1.18
CA SER A 29 -0.30 -28.89 -0.07
C SER A 29 -0.42 -27.90 1.10
N ARG A 30 0.42 -26.86 1.15
CA ARG A 30 0.44 -25.89 2.26
C ARG A 30 -0.57 -24.77 2.03
N VAL A 31 -1.33 -24.44 3.06
CA VAL A 31 -2.33 -23.38 3.06
C VAL A 31 -1.97 -22.39 4.17
N ALA A 32 -1.88 -21.10 3.83
CA ALA A 32 -1.65 -20.01 4.78
C ALA A 32 -2.80 -19.01 4.72
N GLN A 33 -3.27 -18.57 5.89
CA GLN A 33 -4.24 -17.48 5.99
C GLN A 33 -3.50 -16.20 6.37
N ILE A 34 -3.62 -15.17 5.54
CA ILE A 34 -2.94 -13.89 5.72
C ILE A 34 -3.98 -12.77 5.80
N PRO A 35 -3.91 -11.87 6.82
CA PRO A 35 -4.79 -10.71 6.90
C PRO A 35 -4.33 -9.63 5.92
N LEU A 36 -4.57 -9.83 4.62
CA LEU A 36 -4.13 -8.91 3.57
C LEU A 36 -4.73 -7.52 3.73
N HIS A 37 -5.98 -7.42 4.17
CA HIS A 37 -6.64 -6.14 4.38
C HIS A 37 -5.93 -5.29 5.45
N LYS A 38 -5.59 -5.89 6.60
CA LYS A 38 -4.85 -5.23 7.67
C LYS A 38 -3.46 -4.80 7.21
N ARG A 39 -2.71 -5.71 6.57
CA ARG A 39 -1.36 -5.41 6.05
C ARG A 39 -1.39 -4.30 5.01
N ARG A 40 -2.37 -4.33 4.11
CA ARG A 40 -2.59 -3.27 3.12
C ARG A 40 -2.86 -1.93 3.79
N ARG A 41 -3.71 -1.88 4.81
CA ARG A 41 -4.00 -0.66 5.57
C ARG A 41 -2.72 -0.08 6.17
N GLU A 42 -1.95 -0.88 6.90
CA GLU A 42 -0.71 -0.47 7.54
C GLU A 42 0.33 0.01 6.51
N ALA A 43 0.51 -0.74 5.43
CA ALA A 43 1.44 -0.39 4.36
C ALA A 43 1.01 0.88 3.61
N CYS A 44 -0.29 1.06 3.32
CA CYS A 44 -0.80 2.26 2.67
C CYS A 44 -0.63 3.50 3.54
N ASN A 45 -0.90 3.42 4.84
CA ASN A 45 -0.71 4.54 5.75
C ASN A 45 0.75 4.99 5.78
N LYS A 46 1.68 4.03 5.93
CA LYS A 46 3.12 4.32 5.88
C LYS A 46 3.53 4.93 4.55
N LEU A 47 3.04 4.39 3.44
CA LEU A 47 3.32 4.93 2.10
C LEU A 47 2.81 6.37 1.95
N MET A 48 1.59 6.65 2.42
CA MET A 48 0.98 7.97 2.36
C MET A 48 1.81 9.00 3.12
N GLU A 49 2.24 8.68 4.34
CA GLU A 49 3.10 9.53 5.16
C GLU A 49 4.43 9.85 4.46
N ILE A 50 5.08 8.84 3.87
CA ILE A 50 6.33 9.01 3.12
C ILE A 50 6.12 9.90 1.89
N LEU A 51 5.10 9.60 1.08
CA LEU A 51 4.82 10.33 -0.15
C LEU A 51 4.49 11.80 0.11
N GLN A 52 3.71 12.10 1.15
CA GLN A 52 3.41 13.49 1.54
C GLN A 52 4.67 14.30 1.82
N GLN A 53 5.73 13.70 2.38
CA GLN A 53 7.01 14.38 2.59
C GLN A 53 7.75 14.71 1.28
N PHE A 54 7.41 14.03 0.18
CA PHE A 54 8.00 14.23 -1.14
C PHE A 54 7.17 15.11 -2.06
N GLU A 55 5.97 15.53 -1.65
CA GLU A 55 5.16 16.44 -2.45
C GLU A 55 5.93 17.73 -2.74
N GLY A 56 5.92 18.14 -4.00
CA GLY A 56 6.70 19.27 -4.53
C GLY A 56 8.17 18.98 -4.82
N LYS A 57 8.71 17.82 -4.41
CA LYS A 57 10.13 17.45 -4.59
C LYS A 57 10.34 16.51 -5.78
N ASP A 58 11.59 16.35 -6.18
CA ASP A 58 11.99 15.39 -7.21
C ASP A 58 12.19 14.01 -6.58
N ILE A 59 11.60 12.98 -7.19
CA ILE A 59 11.80 11.58 -6.79
C ILE A 59 12.21 10.74 -7.99
N HIS A 60 12.75 9.55 -7.73
CA HIS A 60 13.06 8.57 -8.76
C HIS A 60 12.29 7.28 -8.48
N ILE A 61 11.72 6.71 -9.53
CA ILE A 61 10.97 5.46 -9.48
C ILE A 61 11.76 4.38 -10.20
N GLY A 62 11.91 3.22 -9.57
CA GLY A 62 12.41 2.03 -10.21
C GLY A 62 11.42 0.88 -10.08
N SER A 63 11.30 0.05 -11.10
CA SER A 63 10.54 -1.20 -11.01
C SER A 63 11.14 -2.23 -11.94
N TYR A 64 11.25 -3.46 -11.44
CA TYR A 64 11.33 -4.60 -12.31
C TYR A 64 9.94 -4.88 -12.86
N ASP A 65 9.78 -5.06 -14.17
CA ASP A 65 8.46 -5.26 -14.75
C ASP A 65 7.79 -6.48 -14.11
N ALA A 66 6.75 -6.17 -13.35
CA ALA A 66 5.96 -7.08 -12.58
C ALA A 66 5.34 -8.18 -13.50
N GLY A 67 5.18 -7.91 -14.80
CA GLY A 67 4.69 -8.87 -15.79
C GLY A 67 5.65 -10.00 -16.19
N GLY A 68 6.84 -10.12 -15.58
CA GLY A 68 7.81 -11.17 -15.94
C GLY A 68 8.54 -10.92 -17.26
N ARG A 69 8.59 -9.67 -17.73
CA ARG A 69 9.39 -9.28 -18.91
C ARG A 69 10.83 -8.98 -18.49
N HIS A 70 11.75 -9.11 -19.45
CA HIS A 70 13.19 -9.04 -19.21
C HIS A 70 13.78 -7.61 -19.11
N TYR A 71 12.99 -6.58 -18.80
CA TYR A 71 13.50 -5.21 -18.69
C TYR A 71 13.17 -4.58 -17.35
N TRP A 72 14.10 -3.75 -16.88
CA TRP A 72 13.99 -2.98 -15.65
C TRP A 72 13.84 -1.50 -16.02
N VAL A 73 12.82 -0.83 -15.49
CA VAL A 73 12.74 0.64 -15.52
C VAL A 73 13.48 1.19 -14.30
N GLY A 74 14.70 1.69 -14.50
CA GLY A 74 15.55 2.18 -13.42
C GLY A 74 15.56 3.70 -13.35
N ASN A 75 15.47 4.26 -12.14
CA ASN A 75 15.66 5.69 -11.86
C ASN A 75 14.84 6.65 -12.74
N LEU A 76 13.58 6.31 -13.03
CA LEU A 76 12.65 7.21 -13.70
C LEU A 76 12.40 8.44 -12.82
N LYS A 77 12.95 9.59 -13.22
CA LYS A 77 12.78 10.85 -12.50
C LYS A 77 11.36 11.39 -12.67
N LEU A 78 10.68 11.64 -11.56
CA LEU A 78 9.44 12.40 -11.47
C LEU A 78 9.74 13.75 -10.81
N PRO A 79 9.92 14.83 -11.60
CA PRO A 79 10.22 16.14 -11.05
C PRO A 79 8.97 16.84 -10.52
N ARG A 80 9.10 17.58 -9.41
CA ARG A 80 8.02 18.30 -8.71
C ARG A 80 6.77 17.45 -8.52
N LEU A 81 6.92 16.38 -7.74
CA LEU A 81 5.89 15.39 -7.49
C LEU A 81 4.58 16.04 -7.02
N LYS A 82 3.46 15.68 -7.65
CA LYS A 82 2.11 15.94 -7.12
C LYS A 82 1.41 14.62 -6.85
N LEU A 83 0.60 14.59 -5.80
CA LEU A 83 -0.06 13.38 -5.33
C LEU A 83 -1.56 13.46 -5.55
N ASP A 84 -2.13 12.36 -6.05
CA ASP A 84 -3.58 12.19 -6.11
C ASP A 84 -3.98 10.79 -5.62
N TRP A 85 -5.18 10.67 -5.05
CA TRP A 85 -5.62 9.51 -4.28
C TRP A 85 -7.03 9.11 -4.71
N TYR A 86 -7.22 7.84 -5.06
CA TYR A 86 -8.52 7.31 -5.45
C TYR A 86 -8.92 6.10 -4.60
N PRO A 87 -10.17 6.05 -4.07
CA PRO A 87 -11.23 7.06 -4.19
C PRO A 87 -10.89 8.35 -3.44
N PRO A 88 -11.46 9.52 -3.82
CA PRO A 88 -11.14 10.79 -3.19
C PRO A 88 -11.75 10.86 -1.78
N ALA A 89 -11.01 10.38 -0.77
CA ALA A 89 -11.45 10.38 0.62
C ALA A 89 -10.28 10.34 1.62
N LYS A 90 -9.11 10.90 1.24
CA LYS A 90 -7.84 10.74 1.97
C LYS A 90 -7.87 11.15 3.45
N TYR A 91 -8.83 11.99 3.84
CA TYR A 91 -9.00 12.48 5.22
C TYR A 91 -10.04 11.69 6.04
N SER A 92 -10.64 10.65 5.47
CA SER A 92 -11.63 9.81 6.17
C SER A 92 -10.96 8.78 7.08
N LYS A 93 -11.58 8.48 8.22
CA LYS A 93 -11.10 7.46 9.16
C LYS A 93 -11.12 6.08 8.49
N GLY A 94 -10.00 5.37 8.56
CA GLY A 94 -9.89 4.03 7.96
C GLY A 94 -9.77 4.03 6.43
N TYR A 95 -9.49 5.18 5.82
CA TYR A 95 -9.26 5.30 4.40
C TYR A 95 -8.10 4.40 3.93
N ILE A 96 -8.35 3.65 2.85
CA ILE A 96 -7.31 2.92 2.14
C ILE A 96 -7.46 3.31 0.65
N PRO A 97 -6.49 4.01 0.06
CA PRO A 97 -6.55 4.30 -1.36
C PRO A 97 -6.54 2.97 -2.12
N SER A 98 -7.26 2.88 -3.22
CA SER A 98 -7.13 1.78 -4.19
C SER A 98 -6.07 2.11 -5.25
N VAL A 99 -5.94 3.38 -5.60
CA VAL A 99 -4.90 3.87 -6.50
C VAL A 99 -4.26 5.13 -5.91
N ILE A 100 -2.94 5.18 -5.97
CA ILE A 100 -2.13 6.37 -5.69
C ILE A 100 -1.51 6.82 -7.01
N VAL A 101 -1.72 8.07 -7.39
CA VAL A 101 -1.18 8.63 -8.62
C VAL A 101 -0.05 9.60 -8.27
N LEU A 102 1.13 9.30 -8.81
CA LEU A 102 2.33 10.13 -8.72
C LEU A 102 2.44 10.91 -10.03
N TRP A 103 2.18 12.21 -9.98
CA TRP A 103 2.30 13.10 -11.13
C TRP A 103 3.68 13.75 -11.15
N GLY A 104 4.35 13.67 -12.30
CA GLY A 104 5.54 14.45 -12.62
C GLY A 104 5.23 15.59 -13.59
N SER A 105 6.28 16.23 -14.10
CA SER A 105 6.13 17.27 -15.15
C SER A 105 5.61 16.69 -16.47
N ARG A 106 5.03 17.56 -17.32
CA ARG A 106 4.60 17.23 -18.70
C ARG A 106 3.65 16.02 -18.78
N SER A 107 2.76 15.90 -17.80
CA SER A 107 1.76 14.83 -17.72
C SER A 107 2.33 13.41 -17.54
N ALA A 108 3.61 13.29 -17.16
CA ALA A 108 4.14 12.00 -16.72
C ALA A 108 3.41 11.55 -15.46
N GLN A 109 2.95 10.30 -15.43
CA GLN A 109 2.25 9.74 -14.27
C GLN A 109 2.70 8.31 -14.01
N VAL A 110 2.84 7.97 -12.73
CA VAL A 110 2.99 6.60 -12.25
C VAL A 110 1.78 6.28 -11.37
N ARG A 111 1.08 5.18 -11.68
CA ARG A 111 -0.10 4.75 -10.93
C ARG A 111 0.25 3.52 -10.11
N ILE A 112 0.05 3.60 -8.81
CA ILE A 112 0.30 2.52 -7.87
C ILE A 112 -1.05 1.96 -7.44
N PHE A 113 -1.35 0.74 -7.89
CA PHE A 113 -2.51 -0.02 -7.44
C PHE A 113 -2.18 -0.71 -6.13
N THR A 114 -2.92 -0.39 -5.07
CA THR A 114 -2.56 -0.80 -3.69
C THR A 114 -3.22 -2.11 -3.25
N ASN A 115 -4.03 -2.73 -4.11
CA ASN A 115 -4.84 -3.93 -3.81
C ASN A 115 -4.04 -5.04 -3.13
N TYR A 116 -2.78 -5.20 -3.55
CA TYR A 116 -1.86 -6.24 -3.05
C TYR A 116 -0.62 -5.67 -2.36
N LEU A 117 -0.60 -4.38 -2.01
CA LEU A 117 0.49 -3.81 -1.23
C LEU A 117 0.49 -4.44 0.16
N VAL A 118 1.58 -5.12 0.53
CA VAL A 118 1.67 -5.84 1.80
C VAL A 118 2.71 -5.26 2.76
N ALA A 119 3.69 -4.52 2.24
CA ALA A 119 4.70 -3.88 3.07
C ALA A 119 5.35 -2.69 2.35
N VAL A 120 5.84 -1.74 3.15
CA VAL A 120 6.72 -0.65 2.73
C VAL A 120 7.98 -0.73 3.58
N ARG A 121 9.07 -1.17 2.97
CA ARG A 121 10.38 -1.28 3.62
C ARG A 121 11.22 -0.06 3.31
N GLU A 122 12.06 0.31 4.25
CA GLU A 122 13.03 1.38 4.11
C GLU A 122 14.42 0.78 4.19
N GLN A 123 15.30 1.20 3.28
CA GLN A 123 16.67 0.75 3.22
C GLN A 123 17.56 1.94 2.90
N GLU A 124 18.54 2.21 3.75
CA GLU A 124 19.58 3.18 3.45
C GLU A 124 20.67 2.50 2.61
N TYR A 125 21.09 3.16 1.53
CA TYR A 125 22.14 2.67 0.65
C TYR A 125 23.02 3.83 0.22
N GLN A 126 24.32 3.77 0.56
CA GLN A 126 25.38 4.65 0.07
C GLN A 126 24.96 6.12 -0.16
N GLY A 127 24.36 6.75 0.85
CA GLY A 127 24.01 8.17 0.78
C GLY A 127 22.62 8.49 0.21
N TYR A 128 21.75 7.51 -0.03
CA TYR A 128 20.34 7.74 -0.34
C TYR A 128 19.42 6.72 0.36
N THR A 129 18.14 7.05 0.44
CA THR A 129 17.13 6.16 1.02
C THR A 129 16.27 5.55 -0.08
N LEU A 130 16.10 4.23 -0.01
CA LEU A 130 15.20 3.45 -0.84
C LEU A 130 13.96 3.07 -0.05
N TRP A 131 12.80 3.40 -0.57
CA TRP A 131 11.52 2.85 -0.11
C TRP A 131 11.07 1.77 -1.07
N LEU A 132 10.98 0.54 -0.57
CA LEU A 132 10.62 -0.66 -1.32
C LEU A 132 9.17 -1.01 -1.02
N LEU A 133 8.31 -0.97 -2.04
CA LEU A 133 6.91 -1.32 -1.95
C LEU A 133 6.74 -2.76 -2.42
N ASP A 134 6.40 -3.64 -1.48
CA ASP A 134 6.23 -5.05 -1.74
C ASP A 134 4.76 -5.36 -2.07
N PHE A 135 4.52 -5.87 -3.27
CA PHE A 135 3.21 -6.34 -3.71
C PHE A 135 3.17 -7.86 -3.66
N ARG A 136 2.05 -8.44 -3.20
CA ARG A 136 1.88 -9.90 -3.12
C ARG A 136 0.52 -10.34 -3.63
N ASN A 137 0.50 -10.83 -4.86
CA ASN A 137 -0.68 -11.41 -5.51
C ASN A 137 -0.57 -12.94 -5.65
N GLY A 138 -0.11 -13.62 -4.60
CA GLY A 138 0.13 -15.07 -4.66
C GLY A 138 1.49 -15.45 -5.24
N PHE A 139 1.59 -16.69 -5.71
CA PHE A 139 2.82 -17.29 -6.25
C PHE A 139 2.69 -17.48 -7.76
N TRP A 140 3.81 -17.67 -8.46
CA TRP A 140 3.84 -17.71 -9.93
C TRP A 140 2.75 -18.61 -10.55
N GLU A 141 2.72 -19.90 -10.21
CA GLU A 141 1.73 -20.86 -10.74
C GLU A 141 0.33 -20.71 -10.12
N HIS A 142 0.21 -19.92 -9.05
CA HIS A 142 -1.02 -19.77 -8.25
C HIS A 142 -1.26 -18.30 -7.89
N PRO A 143 -1.55 -17.44 -8.89
CA PRO A 143 -1.89 -16.05 -8.63
C PRO A 143 -3.25 -15.97 -7.93
N ILE A 144 -3.43 -14.97 -7.06
CA ILE A 144 -4.74 -14.68 -6.45
C ILE A 144 -5.67 -14.04 -7.50
N ASP A 145 -5.10 -13.19 -8.36
CA ASP A 145 -5.78 -12.55 -9.48
C ASP A 145 -4.87 -12.58 -10.71
N SER A 146 -5.34 -13.08 -11.85
CA SER A 146 -4.52 -13.22 -13.06
C SER A 146 -4.17 -11.89 -13.75
N TYR A 147 -4.83 -10.78 -13.41
CA TYR A 147 -4.59 -9.46 -14.01
C TYR A 147 -3.42 -8.72 -13.36
N TYR A 148 -2.97 -9.15 -12.18
CA TYR A 148 -1.87 -8.53 -11.46
C TYR A 148 -0.65 -9.43 -11.47
N SER A 149 0.53 -8.81 -11.49
CA SER A 149 1.78 -9.52 -11.24
C SER A 149 1.74 -10.27 -9.92
N HIS A 150 2.53 -11.34 -9.82
CA HIS A 150 2.88 -12.07 -8.61
C HIS A 150 3.60 -11.16 -7.59
N TYR A 151 4.68 -11.63 -6.96
CA TYR A 151 5.49 -10.76 -6.11
C TYR A 151 6.23 -9.72 -6.96
N ALA A 152 5.97 -8.44 -6.70
CA ALA A 152 6.63 -7.33 -7.38
C ALA A 152 7.13 -6.30 -6.37
N CYS A 153 8.21 -5.62 -6.71
CA CYS A 153 8.77 -4.54 -5.90
C CYS A 153 8.86 -3.25 -6.73
N LEU A 154 8.25 -2.18 -6.22
CA LEU A 154 8.46 -0.83 -6.72
C LEU A 154 9.45 -0.12 -5.79
N THR A 155 10.45 0.52 -6.34
CA THR A 155 11.41 1.33 -5.59
C THR A 155 11.09 2.81 -5.77
N ILE A 156 11.04 3.53 -4.66
CA ILE A 156 11.02 4.98 -4.63
C ILE A 156 12.36 5.41 -4.04
N THR A 157 13.06 6.30 -4.73
CA THR A 157 14.38 6.78 -4.33
C THR A 157 14.34 8.30 -4.25
N ARG A 158 14.89 8.84 -3.16
CA ARG A 158 15.24 10.24 -3.04
C ARG A 158 16.72 10.33 -2.75
N PHE A 159 17.46 10.90 -3.70
CA PHE A 159 18.88 11.18 -3.49
C PHE A 159 19.02 12.34 -2.49
N LYS A 160 20.05 12.27 -1.64
CA LYS A 160 20.44 13.43 -0.82
C LYS A 160 20.98 14.49 -1.80
N ASP A 161 20.41 15.69 -1.74
CA ASP A 161 20.90 16.84 -2.50
C ASP A 161 22.29 17.27 -1.99
#